data_AF-A0A812YJA2-F1
#
_entry.id   AF-A0A812YJA2-F1
#
_cell.length_a   1.000
_cell.length_b   1.000
_cell.length_c   1.000
_cell.angle_alpha   90.00
_cell.angle_beta   90.00
_cell.angle_gamma   90.00
#
_symmetry.space_group_name_H-M   'P 1'
#
loop_
_entity.id
_entity.type
_entity.pdbx_description
1 polymer ?
#
loop_
_entity_poly.entity_id
_entity_poly.type
_entity_poly.pdbx_seq_one_letter_code
_entity_poly.pdbx_strand_id
1 'polypeptide(L)'
;WGAPNQFFQGSCTVQAYRTTAGVQGSAVLWYPGSFAPFHLGHLNCLTLAQSVTCAYGLRRAARQELEKQGIKVAGAYAKPQLQKSLSYKNLDNQSAILSSGNVRLRLMELILQQEDGIMADPYAIMRNSGNNFVDLRSFRANLTAAVTRMEGSGRADWASSLEIIWVIGDDAFSHFKDKLLDRPAAPKDDALKQVGPFRMCVVHNRPGQWTALGSRVDQLPFPVLEVTAPPELSPDLSATAVRKQWQSGASVEELAKLLGSTAAASYMVSLR
;
A
#
# COMPACT_ATOMS: atom_id res chain seq x y z
N TRP A 1 18.78 -36.94 -19.48
CA TRP A 1 18.83 -36.63 -18.04
C TRP A 1 18.31 -35.22 -17.82
N GLY A 2 17.01 -35.04 -18.04
CA GLY A 2 16.32 -33.79 -17.72
C GLY A 2 15.70 -33.94 -16.33
N ALA A 3 16.09 -33.07 -15.41
CA ALA A 3 15.41 -32.97 -14.13
C ALA A 3 13.98 -32.46 -14.37
N PRO A 4 12.95 -33.02 -13.71
CA PRO A 4 11.59 -32.54 -13.83
C PRO A 4 11.49 -31.13 -13.22
N ASN A 5 10.86 -30.22 -13.95
CA ASN A 5 10.41 -28.92 -13.46
C ASN A 5 9.52 -29.14 -12.23
N GLN A 6 10.05 -28.91 -11.04
CA GLN A 6 9.24 -28.74 -9.84
C GLN A 6 8.50 -27.41 -9.97
N PHE A 7 7.24 -27.49 -10.38
CA PHE A 7 6.30 -26.39 -10.19
C PHE A 7 6.14 -26.18 -8.69
N PHE A 8 6.80 -25.16 -8.13
CA PHE A 8 6.46 -24.65 -6.82
C PHE A 8 5.03 -24.10 -6.89
N GLN A 9 4.05 -24.89 -6.42
CA GLN A 9 2.75 -24.37 -6.04
C GLN A 9 2.95 -23.51 -4.79
N GLY A 10 3.33 -22.25 -4.98
CA GLY A 10 3.43 -21.29 -3.89
C GLY A 10 2.03 -20.99 -3.32
N SER A 11 1.75 -21.43 -2.09
CA SER A 11 0.57 -20.98 -1.36
C SER A 11 0.85 -19.62 -0.73
N CYS A 12 -0.10 -18.70 -0.83
CA CYS A 12 -0.09 -17.49 0.00
C CYS A 12 -0.49 -17.90 1.43
N THR A 13 0.14 -17.31 2.43
CA THR A 13 -0.15 -17.55 3.85
C THR A 13 -0.56 -16.24 4.50
N VAL A 14 -1.53 -16.32 5.42
CA VAL A 14 -1.97 -15.17 6.22
C VAL A 14 -1.86 -15.53 7.69
N GLN A 15 -1.28 -14.63 8.49
CA GLN A 15 -1.19 -14.78 9.94
C GLN A 15 -1.69 -13.50 10.61
N ALA A 16 -2.52 -13.61 11.65
CA ALA A 16 -3.11 -12.46 12.34
C ALA A 16 -2.59 -12.37 13.78
N TYR A 17 -2.21 -11.15 14.21
CA TYR A 17 -1.79 -10.85 15.57
C TYR A 17 -2.87 -9.99 16.22
N ARG A 18 -3.51 -10.56 17.25
CA ARG A 18 -4.78 -10.12 17.87
C ARG A 18 -5.96 -10.18 16.90
N THR A 19 -6.85 -11.15 17.09
CA THR A 19 -8.14 -11.21 16.41
C THR A 19 -9.18 -10.50 17.27
N THR A 20 -9.83 -9.48 16.73
CA THR A 20 -11.14 -9.06 17.25
C THR A 20 -12.15 -10.06 16.71
N ALA A 21 -12.72 -10.91 17.58
CA ALA A 21 -13.74 -11.85 17.17
C ALA A 21 -14.93 -11.12 16.51
N GLY A 22 -15.35 -11.57 15.32
CA GLY A 22 -16.73 -11.45 14.86
C GLY A 22 -17.22 -10.13 14.26
N VAL A 23 -16.36 -9.24 13.76
CA VAL A 23 -16.87 -8.02 13.08
C VAL A 23 -17.02 -8.26 11.58
N GLN A 24 -18.24 -8.64 11.15
CA GLN A 24 -18.66 -8.43 9.75
C GLN A 24 -18.59 -6.92 9.47
N GLY A 25 -17.75 -6.51 8.51
CA GLY A 25 -17.46 -5.10 8.31
C GLY A 25 -16.98 -4.79 6.91
N SER A 26 -17.12 -3.53 6.50
CA SER A 26 -16.51 -3.03 5.27
C SER A 26 -15.19 -2.32 5.60
N ALA A 27 -14.19 -2.45 4.75
CA ALA A 27 -12.87 -1.85 4.95
C ALA A 27 -12.41 -1.06 3.72
N VAL A 28 -11.51 -0.11 3.93
CA VAL A 28 -10.76 0.56 2.86
C VAL A 28 -9.27 0.38 3.10
N LEU A 29 -8.52 0.15 2.04
CA LEU A 29 -7.07 0.03 2.13
C LEU A 29 -6.43 1.41 1.93
N TRP A 30 -5.45 1.73 2.77
CA TRP A 30 -4.69 2.96 2.66
C TRP A 30 -3.19 2.63 2.64
N TYR A 31 -2.54 2.94 1.53
CA TYR A 31 -1.15 2.57 1.27
C TYR A 31 -0.28 3.82 1.08
N PRO A 32 0.30 4.37 2.15
CA PRO A 32 1.23 5.48 2.05
C PRO A 32 2.63 4.98 1.69
N GLY A 33 3.29 5.69 0.77
CA GLY A 33 4.64 5.34 0.34
C GLY A 33 5.37 6.50 -0.32
N SER A 34 6.68 6.37 -0.50
CA SER A 34 7.43 7.36 -1.26
C SER A 34 7.06 7.35 -2.73
N PHE A 35 6.81 6.15 -3.29
CA PHE A 35 6.39 5.94 -4.68
C PHE A 35 7.20 6.79 -5.67
N ALA A 36 8.52 6.63 -5.64
CA ALA A 36 9.47 7.44 -6.41
C ALA A 36 10.27 6.57 -7.41
N PRO A 37 9.63 5.96 -8.42
CA PRO A 37 8.21 6.04 -8.77
C PRO A 37 7.33 4.93 -8.13
N PHE A 38 6.00 5.04 -8.27
CA PHE A 38 5.09 3.90 -8.12
C PHE A 38 5.41 2.87 -9.21
N HIS A 39 5.26 1.56 -8.93
CA HIS A 39 5.71 0.50 -9.84
C HIS A 39 4.95 -0.80 -9.59
N LEU A 40 5.17 -1.83 -10.44
CA LEU A 40 4.43 -3.09 -10.41
C LEU A 40 4.49 -3.79 -9.05
N GLY A 41 5.64 -3.83 -8.38
CA GLY A 41 5.73 -4.36 -7.01
C GLY A 41 4.82 -3.66 -5.98
N HIS A 42 4.63 -2.34 -6.09
CA HIS A 42 3.68 -1.61 -5.22
C HIS A 42 2.24 -1.92 -5.59
N LEU A 43 1.93 -2.01 -6.89
CA LEU A 43 0.62 -2.42 -7.37
C LEU A 43 0.29 -3.82 -6.85
N ASN A 44 1.17 -4.80 -7.06
CA ASN A 44 1.01 -6.16 -6.55
C ASN A 44 0.78 -6.20 -5.03
N CYS A 45 1.51 -5.37 -4.26
CA CYS A 45 1.30 -5.24 -2.81
C CYS A 45 -0.14 -4.83 -2.49
N LEU A 46 -0.65 -3.80 -3.17
CA LEU A 46 -1.99 -3.28 -2.94
C LEU A 46 -3.07 -4.22 -3.49
N THR A 47 -2.88 -4.77 -4.68
CA THR A 47 -3.76 -5.79 -5.27
C THR A 47 -3.84 -7.02 -4.39
N LEU A 48 -2.73 -7.49 -3.80
CA LEU A 48 -2.74 -8.61 -2.86
C LEU A 48 -3.58 -8.30 -1.63
N ALA A 49 -3.36 -7.11 -1.04
CA ALA A 49 -4.15 -6.65 0.09
C ALA A 49 -5.64 -6.47 -0.26
N GLN A 50 -5.95 -6.04 -1.50
CA GLN A 50 -7.32 -5.80 -1.98
C GLN A 50 -8.03 -7.07 -2.44
N SER A 51 -7.29 -8.04 -2.98
CA SER A 51 -7.80 -9.04 -3.93
C SER A 51 -9.00 -9.83 -3.44
N VAL A 52 -10.15 -9.27 -3.81
CA VAL A 52 -11.43 -9.90 -4.10
C VAL A 52 -11.36 -10.55 -5.48
N THR A 53 -11.12 -11.87 -5.53
CA THR A 53 -11.21 -12.75 -6.72
C THR A 53 -12.12 -12.22 -7.84
N CYS A 54 -11.59 -12.14 -9.06
CA CYS A 54 -12.35 -12.35 -10.29
C CYS A 54 -11.64 -13.40 -11.17
N ALA A 55 -12.46 -14.27 -11.75
CA ALA A 55 -12.19 -15.39 -12.64
C ALA A 55 -10.91 -15.27 -13.50
N TYR A 56 -9.89 -16.09 -13.22
CA TYR A 56 -9.02 -16.81 -14.17
C TYR A 56 -7.93 -17.56 -13.37
N GLY A 57 -8.30 -18.72 -12.81
CA GLY A 57 -7.41 -19.87 -12.58
C GLY A 57 -6.29 -19.82 -11.52
N LEU A 58 -5.81 -18.68 -11.05
CA LEU A 58 -4.70 -18.61 -10.08
C LEU A 58 -4.92 -17.49 -9.06
N ARG A 59 -4.53 -17.73 -7.79
CA ARG A 59 -4.46 -16.80 -6.62
C ARG A 59 -5.62 -16.94 -5.62
N ARG A 60 -5.32 -17.52 -4.44
CA ARG A 60 -6.36 -17.94 -3.47
C ARG A 60 -6.20 -17.56 -2.00
N ALA A 61 -5.18 -16.86 -1.49
CA ALA A 61 -4.95 -16.95 -0.03
C ALA A 61 -5.06 -15.69 0.85
N ALA A 62 -4.80 -14.47 0.36
CA ALA A 62 -4.89 -13.28 1.22
C ALA A 62 -6.33 -12.97 1.66
N ARG A 63 -7.29 -13.14 0.74
CA ARG A 63 -8.71 -12.90 0.97
C ARG A 63 -9.43 -13.98 1.75
N GLN A 64 -9.06 -15.26 1.61
CA GLN A 64 -9.74 -16.33 2.34
C GLN A 64 -9.72 -16.09 3.84
N GLU A 65 -8.67 -15.46 4.37
CA GLU A 65 -8.57 -15.17 5.81
C GLU A 65 -9.35 -13.91 6.22
N LEU A 66 -9.34 -12.84 5.40
CA LEU A 66 -10.17 -11.65 5.62
C LEU A 66 -11.67 -11.94 5.47
N GLU A 67 -12.05 -12.86 4.57
CA GLU A 67 -13.44 -13.31 4.38
C GLU A 67 -13.91 -14.32 5.40
N LYS A 68 -13.05 -15.24 5.86
CA LYS A 68 -13.34 -16.02 7.08
C LYS A 68 -13.62 -15.10 8.27
N GLN A 69 -13.03 -13.90 8.28
CA GLN A 69 -13.31 -12.85 9.25
C GLN A 69 -14.49 -11.94 8.87
N GLY A 70 -15.11 -12.11 7.69
CA GLY A 70 -16.29 -11.35 7.26
C GLY A 70 -16.02 -9.92 6.77
N ILE A 71 -14.78 -9.60 6.36
CA ILE A 71 -14.40 -8.23 5.97
C ILE A 71 -14.48 -8.04 4.45
N LYS A 72 -15.28 -7.07 4.01
CA LYS A 72 -15.43 -6.68 2.60
C LYS A 72 -14.64 -5.41 2.31
N VAL A 73 -13.59 -5.47 1.48
CA VAL A 73 -12.85 -4.25 1.10
C VAL A 73 -13.61 -3.50 -0.01
N ALA A 74 -13.93 -2.24 0.26
CA ALA A 74 -14.73 -1.34 -0.58
C ALA A 74 -13.89 -0.54 -1.58
N GLY A 75 -12.58 -0.45 -1.37
CA GLY A 75 -11.64 0.24 -2.25
C GLY A 75 -10.25 0.35 -1.64
N ALA A 76 -9.29 0.78 -2.44
CA ALA A 76 -7.90 0.96 -2.04
C ALA A 76 -7.35 2.31 -2.51
N TYR A 77 -6.50 2.92 -1.68
CA TYR A 77 -5.93 4.24 -1.94
C TYR A 77 -4.42 4.20 -1.79
N ALA A 78 -3.68 4.50 -2.85
CA ALA A 78 -2.23 4.69 -2.79
C ALA A 78 -1.92 6.18 -2.61
N LYS A 79 -1.14 6.51 -1.58
CA LYS A 79 -0.85 7.90 -1.20
C LYS A 79 0.64 8.22 -1.30
N PRO A 80 1.08 9.06 -2.26
CA PRO A 80 2.45 9.52 -2.30
C PRO A 80 2.75 10.47 -1.13
N GLN A 81 3.84 10.18 -0.41
CA GLN A 81 4.35 11.08 0.64
C GLN A 81 4.92 12.36 0.05
N LEU A 82 4.94 13.44 0.82
CA LEU A 82 5.58 14.68 0.36
C LEU A 82 7.09 14.60 0.26
N GLN A 83 7.64 15.42 -0.63
CA GLN A 83 9.08 15.57 -0.83
C GLN A 83 9.84 15.84 0.47
N LYS A 84 9.34 16.75 1.34
CA LYS A 84 9.98 17.03 2.64
C LYS A 84 10.11 15.81 3.55
N SER A 85 9.19 14.85 3.43
CA SER A 85 9.21 13.61 4.20
C SER A 85 10.17 12.58 3.60
N LEU A 86 10.78 12.86 2.45
CA LEU A 86 11.68 11.97 1.70
C LEU A 86 13.13 12.48 1.69
N SER A 87 13.46 13.51 2.47
CA SER A 87 14.83 14.06 2.54
C SER A 87 15.90 13.00 2.80
N TYR A 88 15.57 12.00 3.63
CA TYR A 88 16.45 10.87 3.93
C TYR A 88 16.75 9.94 2.74
N LYS A 89 15.98 10.01 1.66
CA LYS A 89 16.15 9.15 0.48
C LYS A 89 17.11 9.73 -0.57
N ASN A 90 17.65 10.93 -0.36
CA ASN A 90 18.58 11.60 -1.28
C ASN A 90 18.12 11.57 -2.75
N LEU A 91 16.82 11.71 -2.99
CA LEU A 91 16.24 11.65 -4.34
C LEU A 91 16.74 12.80 -5.25
N ASP A 92 17.14 13.91 -4.62
CA ASP A 92 17.49 15.15 -5.30
C ASP A 92 18.82 15.10 -6.09
N ASN A 93 19.71 14.13 -5.81
CA ASN A 93 21.01 14.07 -6.49
C ASN A 93 21.03 13.26 -7.79
N GLN A 94 20.06 12.36 -8.00
CA GLN A 94 20.07 11.44 -9.15
C GLN A 94 18.75 11.44 -9.94
N SER A 95 17.63 11.84 -9.33
CA SER A 95 16.33 11.90 -9.99
C SER A 95 15.47 13.00 -9.39
N ALA A 96 15.98 14.24 -9.37
CA ALA A 96 15.30 15.39 -8.76
C ALA A 96 13.84 15.54 -9.25
N ILE A 97 13.56 15.27 -10.51
CA ILE A 97 12.18 15.34 -11.03
C ILE A 97 11.22 14.34 -10.36
N LEU A 98 11.73 13.19 -9.90
CA LEU A 98 10.96 12.18 -9.17
C LEU A 98 10.83 12.50 -7.67
N SER A 99 11.51 13.52 -7.15
CA SER A 99 11.24 14.00 -5.78
C SER A 99 9.96 14.86 -5.73
N SER A 100 9.58 15.47 -6.86
CA SER A 100 8.32 16.20 -7.04
C SER A 100 7.09 15.34 -6.73
N GLY A 101 6.25 15.85 -5.83
CA GLY A 101 4.99 15.21 -5.46
C GLY A 101 4.02 15.07 -6.63
N ASN A 102 3.93 16.10 -7.48
CA ASN A 102 3.03 16.11 -8.64
C ASN A 102 3.43 15.07 -9.68
N VAL A 103 4.73 14.93 -9.95
CA VAL A 103 5.25 13.93 -10.90
C VAL A 103 4.95 12.52 -10.41
N ARG A 104 5.19 12.24 -9.12
CA ARG A 104 4.90 10.93 -8.53
C ARG A 104 3.42 10.61 -8.49
N LEU A 105 2.58 11.59 -8.17
CA LEU A 105 1.13 11.45 -8.23
C LEU A 105 0.68 11.13 -9.66
N ARG A 106 1.19 11.87 -10.66
CA ARG A 106 0.83 11.63 -12.07
C ARG A 106 1.25 10.26 -12.57
N LEU A 107 2.47 9.82 -12.25
CA LEU A 107 2.93 8.46 -12.58
C LEU A 107 2.04 7.39 -11.94
N MET A 108 1.64 7.59 -10.69
CA MET A 108 0.72 6.69 -9.99
C MET A 108 -0.65 6.66 -10.67
N GLU A 109 -1.24 7.80 -11.00
CA GLU A 109 -2.53 7.87 -11.71
C GLU A 109 -2.48 7.09 -13.03
N LEU A 110 -1.42 7.26 -13.83
CA LEU A 110 -1.25 6.55 -15.11
C LEU A 110 -1.11 5.03 -14.94
N ILE A 111 -0.61 4.56 -13.80
CA ILE A 111 -0.56 3.13 -13.48
C ILE A 111 -1.95 2.67 -13.01
N LEU A 112 -2.59 3.42 -12.12
CA LEU A 112 -3.86 3.01 -11.49
C LEU A 112 -5.09 3.19 -12.39
N GLN A 113 -4.99 3.93 -13.50
CA GLN A 113 -6.08 4.07 -14.49
C GLN A 113 -6.55 2.75 -15.09
N GLN A 114 -5.72 1.70 -15.04
CA GLN A 114 -6.06 0.37 -15.53
C GLN A 114 -6.62 -0.56 -14.44
N GLU A 115 -6.73 -0.08 -13.20
CA GLU A 115 -7.11 -0.88 -12.03
C GLU A 115 -8.50 -0.50 -11.53
N ASP A 116 -9.36 -1.49 -11.35
CA ASP A 116 -10.68 -1.29 -10.77
C ASP A 116 -10.60 -1.21 -9.24
N GLY A 117 -11.04 -0.09 -8.67
CA GLY A 117 -11.18 0.08 -7.23
C GLY A 117 -9.88 0.44 -6.48
N ILE A 118 -8.78 0.69 -7.18
CA ILE A 118 -7.57 1.30 -6.63
C ILE A 118 -7.44 2.73 -7.14
N MET A 119 -7.27 3.70 -6.23
CA MET A 119 -7.18 5.11 -6.58
C MET A 119 -5.92 5.76 -6.01
N ALA A 120 -5.44 6.81 -6.66
CA ALA A 120 -4.44 7.68 -6.07
C ALA A 120 -5.10 8.62 -5.04
N ASP A 121 -4.50 8.77 -3.86
CA ASP A 121 -4.87 9.77 -2.86
C ASP A 121 -3.97 11.01 -3.00
N PRO A 122 -4.47 12.11 -3.58
CA PRO A 122 -3.68 13.31 -3.82
C PRO A 122 -3.50 14.18 -2.56
N TYR A 123 -4.13 13.83 -1.44
CA TYR A 123 -4.32 14.75 -0.31
C TYR A 123 -3.01 15.33 0.23
N ALA A 124 -2.00 14.49 0.48
CA ALA A 124 -0.72 14.97 1.03
C ALA A 124 -0.02 15.94 0.09
N ILE A 125 -0.11 15.73 -1.23
CA ILE A 125 0.48 16.62 -2.23
C ILE A 125 -0.28 17.95 -2.27
N MET A 126 -1.61 17.89 -2.35
CA MET A 126 -2.45 19.10 -2.43
C MET A 126 -2.41 19.96 -1.15
N ARG A 127 -2.26 19.34 0.02
CA ARG A 127 -2.29 20.03 1.32
C ARG A 127 -0.92 20.29 1.91
N ASN A 128 0.15 19.89 1.24
CA ASN A 128 1.52 20.01 1.75
C ASN A 128 1.68 19.44 3.19
N SER A 129 0.95 18.36 3.51
CA SER A 129 1.11 17.57 4.74
C SER A 129 2.01 16.33 4.56
N GLY A 130 2.98 16.17 5.47
CA GLY A 130 4.00 15.13 5.42
C GLY A 130 3.92 14.08 6.54
N ASN A 131 2.88 14.14 7.36
CA ASN A 131 2.71 13.28 8.53
C ASN A 131 1.60 12.27 8.27
N ASN A 132 1.97 10.99 8.17
CA ASN A 132 1.01 9.93 7.88
C ASN A 132 -0.16 9.86 8.87
N PHE A 133 0.01 10.17 10.17
CA PHE A 133 -1.11 10.13 11.13
C PHE A 133 -2.11 11.28 10.91
N VAL A 134 -1.59 12.48 10.63
CA VAL A 134 -2.42 13.63 10.29
C VAL A 134 -3.18 13.35 8.98
N ASP A 135 -2.49 12.80 7.99
CA ASP A 135 -3.07 12.48 6.69
C ASP A 135 -4.11 11.37 6.78
N LEU A 136 -3.88 10.34 7.61
CA LEU A 136 -4.82 9.26 7.84
C LEU A 136 -6.12 9.76 8.49
N ARG A 137 -5.99 10.66 9.48
CA ARG A 137 -7.16 11.32 10.09
C ARG A 137 -7.92 12.16 9.07
N SER A 138 -7.21 12.93 8.25
CA SER A 138 -7.84 13.72 7.20
C SER A 138 -8.49 12.84 6.13
N PHE A 139 -7.87 11.72 5.78
CA PHE A 139 -8.42 10.73 4.87
C PHE A 139 -9.75 10.19 5.40
N ARG A 140 -9.81 9.79 6.68
CA ARG A 140 -11.07 9.40 7.33
C ARG A 140 -12.12 10.50 7.23
N ALA A 141 -11.79 11.73 7.63
CA ALA A 141 -12.74 12.84 7.61
C ALA A 141 -13.29 13.12 6.19
N ASN A 142 -12.41 13.07 5.18
CA ASN A 142 -12.80 13.25 3.78
C ASN A 142 -13.68 12.09 3.28
N LEU A 143 -13.35 10.85 3.63
CA LEU A 143 -14.13 9.66 3.29
C LEU A 143 -15.54 9.76 3.88
N THR A 144 -15.65 10.06 5.18
CA THR A 144 -16.94 10.27 5.85
C THR A 144 -17.72 11.38 5.16
N ALA A 145 -17.11 12.55 4.94
CA ALA A 145 -17.78 13.67 4.30
C ALA A 145 -18.23 13.37 2.85
N ALA A 146 -17.42 12.63 2.07
CA ALA A 146 -17.77 12.24 0.70
C ALA A 146 -18.97 11.30 0.70
N VAL A 147 -18.96 10.28 1.56
CA VAL A 147 -20.07 9.33 1.67
C VAL A 147 -21.35 9.99 2.16
N THR A 148 -21.27 10.88 3.17
CA THR A 148 -22.43 11.64 3.66
C THR A 148 -23.05 12.51 2.56
N ARG A 149 -22.24 13.12 1.69
CA ARG A 149 -22.73 13.93 0.57
C ARG A 149 -23.47 13.13 -0.49
N MET A 150 -23.05 11.89 -0.75
CA MET A 150 -23.64 11.08 -1.82
C MET A 150 -25.01 10.51 -1.47
N GLU A 151 -25.25 10.15 -0.19
CA GLU A 151 -26.40 9.27 0.13
C GLU A 151 -27.14 9.60 1.45
N GLY A 152 -26.93 10.79 2.03
CA GLY A 152 -27.65 11.23 3.23
C GLY A 152 -27.09 10.69 4.56
N SER A 153 -27.76 11.01 5.67
CA SER A 153 -27.24 10.80 7.04
C SER A 153 -27.01 9.33 7.42
N GLY A 154 -27.84 8.39 6.94
CA GLY A 154 -27.71 6.96 7.27
C GLY A 154 -26.41 6.30 6.76
N ARG A 155 -25.76 6.88 5.75
CA ARG A 155 -24.45 6.44 5.25
C ARG A 155 -23.26 7.09 5.97
N ALA A 156 -23.48 8.14 6.76
CA ALA A 156 -22.45 8.73 7.59
C ALA A 156 -22.00 7.76 8.69
N ASP A 157 -22.96 7.08 9.33
CA ASP A 157 -22.69 6.06 10.34
C ASP A 157 -21.92 4.88 9.74
N TRP A 158 -22.32 4.42 8.56
CA TRP A 158 -21.56 3.42 7.80
C TRP A 158 -20.13 3.88 7.47
N ALA A 159 -19.95 5.13 7.02
CA ALA A 159 -18.61 5.63 6.70
C ALA A 159 -17.70 5.76 7.93
N SER A 160 -18.29 6.03 9.09
CA SER A 160 -17.59 6.06 10.38
C SER A 160 -17.24 4.66 10.89
N SER A 161 -18.03 3.65 10.53
CA SER A 161 -17.81 2.24 10.89
C SER A 161 -16.90 1.49 9.92
N LEU A 162 -16.64 2.04 8.71
CA LEU A 162 -15.65 1.50 7.78
C LEU A 162 -14.30 1.33 8.48
N GLU A 163 -13.67 0.18 8.37
CA GLU A 163 -12.32 -0.01 8.87
C GLU A 163 -11.29 0.56 7.89
N ILE A 164 -10.28 1.28 8.38
CA ILE A 164 -9.12 1.62 7.55
C ILE A 164 -8.00 0.63 7.84
N ILE A 165 -7.55 -0.06 6.80
CA ILE A 165 -6.41 -0.97 6.87
C ILE A 165 -5.21 -0.28 6.22
N TRP A 166 -4.22 0.06 7.03
CA TRP A 166 -2.95 0.59 6.54
C TRP A 166 -2.11 -0.54 5.94
N VAL A 167 -1.88 -0.50 4.63
CA VAL A 167 -1.03 -1.45 3.92
C VAL A 167 0.44 -0.98 3.97
N ILE A 168 1.36 -1.88 4.29
CA ILE A 168 2.79 -1.58 4.36
C ILE A 168 3.60 -2.80 3.91
N GLY A 169 4.73 -2.56 3.23
CA GLY A 169 5.69 -3.61 2.93
C GLY A 169 6.46 -4.03 4.18
N ASP A 170 6.89 -5.29 4.24
CA ASP A 170 7.72 -5.84 5.31
C ASP A 170 9.01 -5.04 5.53
N ASP A 171 9.66 -4.61 4.44
CA ASP A 171 10.88 -3.78 4.43
C ASP A 171 10.73 -2.45 5.20
N ALA A 172 9.52 -1.89 5.23
CA ALA A 172 9.22 -0.64 5.91
C ALA A 172 8.60 -0.85 7.31
N PHE A 173 8.02 -2.02 7.58
CA PHE A 173 7.24 -2.27 8.79
C PHE A 173 8.10 -2.23 10.05
N SER A 174 9.24 -2.93 10.09
CA SER A 174 10.07 -3.02 11.30
C SER A 174 10.50 -1.64 11.81
N HIS A 175 11.01 -0.79 10.92
CA HIS A 175 11.37 0.60 11.25
C HIS A 175 10.15 1.44 11.68
N PHE A 176 8.99 1.23 11.06
CA PHE A 176 7.76 1.91 11.45
C PHE A 176 7.26 1.48 12.84
N LYS A 177 7.28 0.18 13.13
CA LYS A 177 6.91 -0.41 14.42
C LYS A 177 7.78 0.15 15.54
N ASP A 178 9.10 0.10 15.40
CA ASP A 178 10.02 0.56 16.45
C ASP A 178 9.83 2.05 16.72
N LYS A 179 9.75 2.86 15.66
CA LYS A 179 9.42 4.29 15.76
C LYS A 179 8.08 4.54 16.44
N LEU A 180 7.09 3.66 16.24
CA LEU A 180 5.79 3.74 16.89
C LEU A 180 5.81 3.27 18.34
N LEU A 181 6.70 2.40 18.76
CA LEU A 181 6.77 1.96 20.15
C LEU A 181 7.63 2.91 21.00
N ASP A 182 8.67 3.49 20.39
CA ASP A 182 9.67 4.27 21.13
C ASP A 182 9.29 5.76 21.28
N ARG A 183 8.34 6.26 20.48
CA ARG A 183 7.80 7.62 20.64
C ARG A 183 6.86 7.74 21.85
N PRO A 184 6.57 8.93 22.38
CA PRO A 184 5.52 9.13 23.38
C PRO A 184 4.16 8.59 22.88
N ALA A 185 3.38 7.94 23.76
CA ALA A 185 2.12 7.28 23.39
C ALA A 185 0.99 8.28 23.07
N ALA A 186 0.84 9.35 23.87
CA ALA A 186 -0.32 10.24 23.83
C ALA A 186 -0.66 10.83 22.44
N PRO A 187 0.29 11.37 21.64
CA PRO A 187 -0.05 11.92 20.32
C PRO A 187 -0.50 10.87 19.29
N LYS A 188 -0.15 9.58 19.50
CA LYS A 188 -0.52 8.49 18.60
C LYS A 188 -1.92 7.99 18.92
N ASP A 189 -2.20 7.78 20.20
CA ASP A 189 -3.48 7.26 20.65
C ASP A 189 -4.61 8.24 20.32
N ASP A 190 -4.36 9.55 20.49
CA ASP A 190 -5.36 10.57 20.13
C ASP A 190 -5.61 10.65 18.62
N ALA A 191 -4.56 10.49 17.81
CA ALA A 191 -4.71 10.46 16.36
C ALA A 191 -5.45 9.20 15.89
N LEU A 192 -5.07 8.03 16.41
CA LEU A 192 -5.69 6.76 16.05
C LEU A 192 -7.14 6.66 16.53
N LYS A 193 -7.48 7.20 17.71
CA LYS A 193 -8.88 7.31 18.17
C LYS A 193 -9.76 8.10 17.19
N GLN A 194 -9.21 9.17 16.60
CA GLN A 194 -9.93 9.99 15.61
C GLN A 194 -10.07 9.31 14.24
N VAL A 195 -9.27 8.26 13.95
CA VAL A 195 -9.37 7.47 12.72
C VAL A 195 -10.49 6.44 12.81
N GLY A 196 -10.97 6.08 14.00
CA GLY A 196 -11.97 5.02 14.17
C GLY A 196 -11.36 3.61 14.01
N PRO A 197 -12.14 2.62 13.54
CA PRO A 197 -11.64 1.25 13.39
C PRO A 197 -10.42 1.20 12.45
N PHE A 198 -9.33 0.61 12.93
CA PHE A 198 -8.02 0.67 12.28
C PHE A 198 -7.23 -0.63 12.46
N ARG A 199 -6.59 -1.09 11.38
CA ARG A 199 -5.60 -2.18 11.40
C ARG A 199 -4.41 -1.87 10.50
N MET A 200 -3.35 -2.65 10.68
CA MET A 200 -2.23 -2.70 9.76
C MET A 200 -2.23 -4.03 8.99
N CYS A 201 -1.89 -3.98 7.70
CA CYS A 201 -1.63 -5.15 6.87
C CYS A 201 -0.19 -5.08 6.36
N VAL A 202 0.65 -6.00 6.82
CA VAL A 202 2.03 -6.14 6.37
C VAL A 202 2.06 -7.16 5.25
N VAL A 203 2.57 -6.74 4.09
CA VAL A 203 2.67 -7.58 2.90
C VAL A 203 4.12 -7.98 2.68
N HIS A 204 4.39 -9.27 2.72
CA HIS A 204 5.67 -9.88 2.38
C HIS A 204 5.68 -10.19 0.89
N ASN A 205 6.11 -9.22 0.07
CA ASN A 205 6.20 -9.36 -1.39
C ASN A 205 7.64 -9.34 -1.93
N ARG A 206 8.62 -9.49 -1.04
CA ARG A 206 10.05 -9.58 -1.38
C ARG A 206 10.67 -10.79 -0.67
N PRO A 207 10.72 -11.96 -1.33
CA PRO A 207 11.10 -13.22 -0.70
C PRO A 207 12.50 -13.19 -0.07
N GLY A 208 13.44 -12.44 -0.68
CA GLY A 208 14.80 -12.26 -0.16
C GLY A 208 14.92 -11.26 0.99
N GLN A 209 13.85 -10.53 1.31
CA GLN A 209 13.81 -9.53 2.40
C GLN A 209 12.85 -9.93 3.51
N TRP A 210 12.24 -11.13 3.40
CA TRP A 210 11.30 -11.59 4.38
C TRP A 210 11.98 -11.68 5.75
N THR A 211 11.47 -10.88 6.66
CA THR A 211 11.83 -10.93 8.07
C THR A 211 10.55 -11.19 8.84
N ALA A 212 10.61 -12.10 9.81
CA ALA A 212 9.53 -12.18 10.79
C ALA A 212 9.32 -10.77 11.38
N LEU A 213 8.07 -10.37 11.62
CA LEU A 213 7.73 -9.02 12.10
C LEU A 213 8.40 -8.63 13.43
N GLY A 214 9.08 -9.59 14.06
CA GLY A 214 9.91 -9.43 15.24
C GLY A 214 9.09 -9.43 16.52
N SER A 215 9.78 -9.38 17.65
CA SER A 215 9.14 -9.18 18.95
C SER A 215 8.39 -7.85 19.01
N ARG A 216 7.44 -7.72 19.96
CA ARG A 216 6.71 -6.48 20.29
C ARG A 216 5.61 -6.06 19.31
N VAL A 217 5.28 -6.85 18.29
CA VAL A 217 4.13 -6.56 17.41
C VAL A 217 2.82 -6.52 18.20
N ASP A 218 2.72 -7.40 19.19
CA ASP A 218 1.65 -7.48 20.18
C ASP A 218 1.58 -6.24 21.11
N GLN A 219 2.60 -5.39 21.15
CA GLN A 219 2.59 -4.14 21.92
C GLN A 219 1.97 -2.96 21.14
N LEU A 220 1.71 -3.12 19.85
CA LEU A 220 1.08 -2.08 19.05
C LEU A 220 -0.37 -1.82 19.53
N PRO A 221 -0.85 -0.56 19.46
CA PRO A 221 -2.20 -0.20 19.92
C PRO A 221 -3.30 -0.61 18.92
N PHE A 222 -2.96 -1.37 17.87
CA PHE A 222 -3.87 -1.82 16.83
C PHE A 222 -3.52 -3.24 16.35
N PRO A 223 -4.48 -3.99 15.79
CA PRO A 223 -4.22 -5.31 15.22
C PRO A 223 -3.32 -5.24 13.98
N VAL A 224 -2.53 -6.31 13.78
CA VAL A 224 -1.65 -6.47 12.61
C VAL A 224 -1.99 -7.77 11.89
N LEU A 225 -2.17 -7.65 10.58
CA LEU A 225 -2.35 -8.76 9.65
C LEU A 225 -1.06 -8.93 8.86
N GLU A 226 -0.64 -10.18 8.66
CA GLU A 226 0.47 -10.55 7.79
C GLU A 226 -0.05 -11.26 6.55
N VAL A 227 0.42 -10.85 5.38
CA VAL A 227 0.07 -11.47 4.09
C VAL A 227 1.35 -11.78 3.33
N THR A 228 1.55 -13.05 3.00
CA THR A 228 2.68 -13.48 2.17
C THR A 228 2.27 -13.58 0.72
N ALA A 229 2.90 -12.78 -0.14
CA ALA A 229 2.67 -12.83 -1.57
C ALA A 229 3.18 -14.16 -2.17
N PRO A 230 2.47 -14.75 -3.14
CA PRO A 230 3.03 -15.87 -3.89
C PRO A 230 4.18 -15.38 -4.81
N PRO A 231 5.09 -16.27 -5.26
CA PRO A 231 6.28 -15.89 -6.02
C PRO A 231 5.99 -15.04 -7.26
N GLU A 232 4.90 -15.33 -7.99
CA GLU A 232 4.50 -14.61 -9.19
C GLU A 232 4.05 -13.15 -8.94
N LEU A 233 3.68 -12.82 -7.70
CA LEU A 233 3.32 -11.47 -7.27
C LEU A 233 4.40 -10.82 -6.41
N SER A 234 5.57 -11.45 -6.35
CA SER A 234 6.70 -11.03 -5.55
C SER A 234 7.91 -10.67 -6.41
N PRO A 235 7.77 -9.77 -7.40
CA PRO A 235 8.91 -9.35 -8.18
C PRO A 235 9.91 -8.68 -7.23
N ASP A 236 11.18 -9.07 -7.30
CA ASP A 236 12.27 -8.37 -6.61
C ASP A 236 12.53 -7.02 -7.28
N LEU A 237 11.60 -6.11 -7.07
CA LEU A 237 11.52 -4.81 -7.70
C LEU A 237 11.42 -3.72 -6.64
N SER A 238 12.30 -2.74 -6.79
CA SER A 238 12.31 -1.53 -5.97
C SER A 238 12.25 -0.29 -6.84
N ALA A 239 11.74 0.80 -6.28
CA ALA A 239 11.76 2.11 -6.93
C ALA A 239 13.19 2.53 -7.32
N THR A 240 14.19 2.12 -6.54
CA THR A 240 15.61 2.37 -6.86
C THR A 240 16.05 1.65 -8.13
N ALA A 241 15.65 0.40 -8.32
CA ALA A 241 15.94 -0.34 -9.55
C ALA A 241 15.29 0.31 -10.78
N VAL A 242 14.03 0.77 -10.64
CA VAL A 242 13.32 1.50 -11.72
C VAL A 242 14.06 2.79 -12.09
N ARG A 243 14.48 3.58 -11.09
CA ARG A 243 15.24 4.83 -11.35
C ARG A 243 16.56 4.56 -12.07
N LYS A 244 17.31 3.53 -11.67
CA LYS A 244 18.57 3.15 -12.33
C LYS A 244 18.34 2.76 -13.79
N GLN A 245 17.33 1.94 -14.07
CA GLN A 245 17.02 1.54 -15.45
C GLN A 245 16.64 2.75 -16.33
N TRP A 246 15.80 3.64 -15.80
CA TRP A 246 15.43 4.87 -16.49
C TRP A 246 16.63 5.79 -16.79
N GLN A 247 17.53 5.96 -15.83
CA GLN A 247 18.76 6.73 -16.00
C GLN A 247 19.72 6.12 -17.02
N SER A 248 19.78 4.80 -17.09
CA SER A 248 20.59 4.06 -18.07
C SER A 248 20.02 4.12 -19.49
N GLY A 249 18.93 4.85 -19.72
CA GLY A 249 18.39 5.06 -21.04
C GLY A 249 17.31 4.05 -21.45
N ALA A 250 16.81 3.21 -20.54
CA ALA A 250 15.85 2.13 -20.85
C ALA A 250 14.68 2.57 -21.74
N SER A 251 14.25 1.68 -22.63
CA SER A 251 13.15 1.94 -23.56
C SER A 251 11.79 2.04 -22.86
N VAL A 252 10.76 2.49 -23.58
CA VAL A 252 9.38 2.50 -23.06
C VAL A 252 8.94 1.09 -22.70
N GLU A 253 9.26 0.09 -23.53
CA GLU A 253 8.91 -1.32 -23.33
C GLU A 253 9.60 -1.91 -22.09
N GLU A 254 10.87 -1.58 -21.87
CA GLU A 254 11.62 -2.02 -20.68
C GLU A 254 11.04 -1.42 -19.40
N LEU A 255 10.73 -0.13 -19.40
CA LEU A 255 10.12 0.55 -18.26
C LEU A 255 8.67 0.11 -18.01
N ALA A 256 7.91 -0.18 -19.06
CA ALA A 256 6.52 -0.67 -18.94
C ALA A 256 6.45 -1.98 -18.17
N LYS A 257 7.44 -2.89 -18.35
CA LYS A 257 7.53 -4.14 -17.57
C LYS A 257 7.72 -3.89 -16.07
N LEU A 258 8.44 -2.83 -15.72
CA LEU A 258 8.72 -2.48 -14.31
C LEU A 258 7.56 -1.71 -13.68
N LEU A 259 6.95 -0.80 -14.42
CA LEU A 259 5.87 0.06 -13.94
C LEU A 259 4.51 -0.66 -13.96
N GLY A 260 4.34 -1.63 -14.87
CA GLY A 260 3.06 -2.27 -15.15
C GLY A 260 2.13 -1.44 -16.04
N SER A 261 2.61 -0.33 -16.64
CA SER A 261 1.81 0.56 -17.49
C SER A 261 2.67 1.22 -18.58
N THR A 262 2.27 1.06 -19.83
CA THR A 262 2.90 1.72 -20.98
C THR A 262 2.73 3.24 -20.92
N ALA A 263 1.56 3.73 -20.47
CA ALA A 263 1.30 5.16 -20.36
C ALA A 263 2.22 5.83 -19.33
N ALA A 264 2.42 5.18 -18.18
CA ALA A 264 3.35 5.64 -17.16
C ALA A 264 4.80 5.58 -17.64
N ALA A 265 5.18 4.53 -18.38
CA ALA A 265 6.50 4.39 -18.96
C ALA A 265 6.80 5.52 -19.98
N SER A 266 5.88 5.78 -20.92
CA SER A 266 6.01 6.87 -21.89
C SER A 266 6.13 8.23 -21.21
N TYR A 267 5.31 8.49 -20.18
CA TYR A 267 5.42 9.71 -19.39
C TYR A 267 6.77 9.79 -18.67
N MET A 268 7.25 8.70 -18.07
CA MET A 268 8.56 8.68 -17.42
C MET A 268 9.69 8.95 -18.42
N VAL A 269 9.63 8.40 -19.64
CA VAL A 269 10.60 8.68 -20.70
C VAL A 269 10.62 10.16 -21.07
N SER A 270 9.46 10.83 -21.17
CA SER A 270 9.38 12.25 -21.51
C SER A 270 9.88 13.21 -20.42
N LEU A 271 10.24 12.70 -19.24
CA LEU A 271 10.79 13.49 -18.13
C LEU A 271 12.33 13.51 -18.12
N ARG A 272 12.99 12.81 -19.04
CA ARG A 272 14.45 12.88 -19.25
C ARG A 272 14.81 14.18 -19.95
#